data_AF-A0A812XAL9-F1
#
_entry.id   AF-A0A812XAL9-F1
#
_cell.length_a   1.000
_cell.length_b   1.000
_cell.length_c   1.000
_cell.angle_alpha   90.00
_cell.angle_beta   90.00
_cell.angle_gamma   90.00
#
_symmetry.space_group_name_H-M   'P 1'
#
loop_
_entity.id
_entity.type
_entity.pdbx_description
1 polymer ?
#
loop_
_entity_poly.entity_id
_entity_poly.type
_entity_poly.pdbx_seq_one_letter_code
_entity_poly.pdbx_strand_id
1 'polypeptide(L)'
;MSPIRSQATTFACWPRQQIHRRSQGLQFHRLCPCVGQVMLPILLLPGEAVTLIEASVSHDSGYLAARQDDKVKVLYVGRQDVEDEAGWIYVQRLGEDDRDKPHEEGWLDTKLVKLDRRVGDKVIVGPNLRPAIYDVIQLVCCSGDAVEVKHWGREDNEDERNWIYAEGRDKKRGWLHLESVEKWKSRSDQIEPRPWHALLQDTDLLPFPNIAPERQSQYASYETSKVTITKGMVVQVEQHEGKWVKVKVKKGVSGWMPTANLNADASQEPPPPPPSPPPTASVVKMTSPDASKGLPPKPSRPPPRAGHVEPAPAPAVAECRGGPALEPKATKLPPPPPPAEPCPLKVSGQRAGRQPGAAQTGGALPQQDVVQISDADAAGGGSLGRIALATFGLETLDGDLCSKCYEHPGGGAAYRASDEELNEALTRRKFPSEVILDARMFPDPDAGNVTRHSGRHHMIITRLFNHRNFKMWLERAKRKIEKAARDAAPSGGGSGSFNVAVYCRAGKHRSVAASVILHYILKAEGWTCPDVQHLSYERWGRNCCKGQCKECLEPPDELQEILRSALRLWRDLR
;
A
#
# COMPACT_ATOMS: atom_id res chain seq x y z
N MET A 1 33.88 -15.27 70.67
CA MET A 1 35.11 -14.96 71.44
C MET A 1 36.11 -14.33 70.49
N SER A 2 36.35 -13.03 70.69
CA SER A 2 37.40 -12.20 70.04
C SER A 2 38.81 -12.56 70.56
N PRO A 3 39.93 -12.07 69.99
CA PRO A 3 40.33 -10.64 69.94
C PRO A 3 40.76 -10.18 68.51
N ILE A 4 40.48 -8.97 68.02
CA ILE A 4 40.88 -7.57 68.35
C ILE A 4 42.31 -7.16 67.93
N ARG A 5 42.35 -6.44 66.78
CA ARG A 5 43.03 -5.17 66.39
C ARG A 5 44.51 -4.87 66.75
N SER A 6 45.28 -4.34 65.78
CA SER A 6 45.58 -2.89 65.56
C SER A 6 46.51 -2.70 64.33
N GLN A 7 46.17 -1.83 63.35
CA GLN A 7 46.65 -0.45 63.09
C GLN A 7 48.15 -0.34 62.68
N ALA A 8 48.65 0.52 61.79
CA ALA A 8 48.13 1.49 60.82
C ALA A 8 49.30 2.13 60.01
N THR A 9 48.97 2.78 58.89
CA THR A 9 49.53 4.05 58.32
C THR A 9 50.94 4.18 57.70
N THR A 10 50.94 4.34 56.36
CA THR A 10 51.46 5.44 55.48
C THR A 10 52.73 6.22 55.84
N PHE A 11 53.61 6.42 54.84
CA PHE A 11 54.15 7.75 54.47
C PHE A 11 54.68 7.78 53.01
N ALA A 12 54.41 8.90 52.33
CA ALA A 12 54.80 9.22 50.96
C ALA A 12 56.05 10.11 50.91
N CYS A 13 56.82 10.09 49.81
CA CYS A 13 57.57 11.24 49.28
C CYS A 13 58.09 10.99 47.83
N TRP A 14 57.58 11.78 46.89
CA TRP A 14 58.28 12.32 45.69
C TRP A 14 59.02 13.62 46.12
N PRO A 15 59.86 14.33 45.31
CA PRO A 15 59.95 14.36 43.84
C PRO A 15 61.37 14.55 43.21
N ARG A 16 61.50 14.47 41.87
CA ARG A 16 62.34 15.41 41.08
C ARG A 16 61.97 15.46 39.60
N GLN A 17 61.89 16.68 39.08
CA GLN A 17 61.50 17.12 37.73
C GLN A 17 62.67 17.15 36.73
N GLN A 18 62.35 16.95 35.44
CA GLN A 18 62.89 17.64 34.24
C GLN A 18 62.01 17.18 33.04
N ILE A 19 61.08 17.96 32.45
CA ILE A 19 61.19 19.03 31.42
C ILE A 19 62.12 18.58 30.25
N HIS A 20 61.81 18.51 28.95
CA HIS A 20 60.74 18.86 27.98
C HIS A 20 60.91 17.87 26.79
N ARG A 21 59.89 17.41 26.05
CA ARG A 21 59.34 18.10 24.86
C ARG A 21 58.08 17.37 24.36
N ARG A 22 57.14 18.19 23.92
CA ARG A 22 55.83 17.88 23.34
C ARG A 22 55.93 17.27 21.94
N SER A 23 55.13 16.24 21.69
CA SER A 23 54.42 16.05 20.41
C SER A 23 52.99 15.65 20.74
N GLN A 24 52.05 16.56 20.51
CA GLN A 24 50.63 16.35 20.73
C GLN A 24 50.09 15.41 19.62
N GLY A 25 49.85 14.16 19.98
CA GLY A 25 48.91 13.29 19.26
C GLY A 25 47.53 13.47 19.87
N LEU A 26 46.71 14.35 19.27
CA LEU A 26 45.28 14.44 19.57
C LEU A 26 44.61 13.16 19.07
N GLN A 27 44.44 12.17 19.96
CA GLN A 27 43.50 11.09 19.76
C GLN A 27 42.08 11.65 19.90
N PHE A 28 41.42 11.88 18.77
CA PHE A 28 39.97 12.01 18.73
C PHE A 28 39.37 10.64 19.04
N HIS A 29 38.80 10.50 20.24
CA HIS A 29 37.79 9.49 20.50
C HIS A 29 36.62 9.73 19.54
N ARG A 30 36.46 8.87 18.53
CA ARG A 30 35.22 8.79 17.75
C ARG A 30 34.12 8.29 18.69
N LEU A 31 33.36 9.24 19.22
CA LEU A 31 32.01 8.99 19.70
C LEU A 31 31.19 8.52 18.50
N CYS A 32 30.58 7.35 18.63
CA CYS A 32 29.65 6.78 17.68
C CYS A 32 28.35 7.60 17.71
N PRO A 33 27.94 8.28 16.60
CA PRO A 33 26.62 8.88 16.57
C PRO A 33 25.61 7.80 16.15
N CYS A 34 25.01 7.16 17.14
CA CYS A 34 23.82 6.34 16.96
C CYS A 34 22.58 7.23 16.80
N VAL A 35 22.37 7.84 15.62
CA VAL A 35 21.05 8.31 15.16
C VAL A 35 21.06 8.34 13.62
N GLY A 36 20.79 7.18 12.99
CA GLY A 36 20.56 7.10 11.56
C GLY A 36 19.07 6.93 11.29
N GLN A 37 18.35 8.04 11.11
CA GLN A 37 17.00 8.01 10.55
C GLN A 37 17.13 7.50 9.11
N VAL A 38 16.77 6.23 8.88
CA VAL A 38 16.71 5.65 7.53
C VAL A 38 15.54 6.32 6.83
N MET A 39 15.79 7.45 6.17
CA MET A 39 14.89 7.96 5.13
C MET A 39 14.77 6.83 4.10
N LEU A 40 13.57 6.25 3.99
CA LEU A 40 13.30 5.34 2.88
C LEU A 40 13.55 6.11 1.58
N PRO A 41 14.33 5.56 0.64
CA PRO A 41 14.68 6.28 -0.56
C PRO A 41 13.41 6.63 -1.34
N ILE A 42 13.38 7.86 -1.84
CA ILE A 42 12.46 8.26 -2.88
C ILE A 42 12.54 7.19 -3.98
N LEU A 43 11.41 6.55 -4.30
CA LEU A 43 11.33 5.61 -5.42
C LEU A 43 11.52 6.41 -6.71
N LEU A 44 12.76 6.49 -7.17
CA LEU A 44 13.13 7.03 -8.47
C LEU A 44 13.20 5.89 -9.47
N LEU A 45 12.73 6.13 -10.70
CA LEU A 45 12.81 5.19 -11.80
C LEU A 45 13.68 5.76 -12.93
N PRO A 46 14.47 4.92 -13.63
CA PRO A 46 15.16 5.34 -14.85
C PRO A 46 14.17 5.92 -15.87
N GLY A 47 14.54 7.07 -16.44
CA GLY A 47 13.77 7.85 -17.39
C GLY A 47 12.98 9.00 -16.77
N GLU A 48 12.86 9.07 -15.44
CA GLU A 48 12.08 10.13 -14.76
C GLU A 48 12.78 11.48 -14.78
N ALA A 49 12.00 12.55 -14.94
CA ALA A 49 12.47 13.92 -14.73
C ALA A 49 12.33 14.29 -13.25
N VAL A 50 13.42 14.79 -12.66
CA VAL A 50 13.47 15.30 -11.30
C VAL A 50 14.05 16.71 -11.29
N THR A 51 13.73 17.47 -10.25
CA THR A 51 14.21 18.83 -10.05
C THR A 51 15.18 18.84 -8.88
N LEU A 52 16.34 19.49 -9.03
CA LEU A 52 17.28 19.64 -7.92
C LEU A 52 16.72 20.59 -6.87
N ILE A 53 16.74 20.18 -5.59
CA ILE A 53 16.32 21.04 -4.47
C ILE A 53 17.45 21.89 -3.92
N GLU A 54 18.69 21.49 -4.16
CA GLU A 54 19.89 22.19 -3.72
C GLU A 54 20.94 22.09 -4.82
N ALA A 55 21.78 23.12 -4.95
CA ALA A 55 22.84 23.13 -5.93
C ALA A 55 23.89 22.06 -5.61
N SER A 56 24.22 21.24 -6.60
CA SER A 56 25.37 20.33 -6.56
C SER A 56 26.59 21.08 -7.07
N VAL A 57 27.60 21.26 -6.22
CA VAL A 57 28.89 21.83 -6.59
C VAL A 57 29.86 20.68 -6.82
N SER A 58 30.15 20.37 -8.08
CA SER A 58 31.16 19.34 -8.40
C SER A 58 32.56 19.95 -8.44
N HIS A 59 33.49 19.36 -7.69
CA HIS A 59 34.93 19.63 -7.82
C HIS A 59 35.70 18.46 -8.48
N ASP A 60 35.05 17.32 -8.72
CA ASP A 60 35.69 16.08 -9.17
C ASP A 60 35.02 15.50 -10.44
N SER A 61 35.79 14.77 -11.24
CA SER A 61 35.29 14.12 -12.47
C SER A 61 34.22 13.07 -12.15
N GLY A 62 33.03 13.20 -12.75
CA GLY A 62 31.95 12.20 -12.68
C GLY A 62 30.69 12.66 -11.95
N TYR A 63 30.74 13.75 -11.18
CA TYR A 63 29.55 14.34 -10.55
C TYR A 63 28.96 15.46 -11.41
N LEU A 64 27.63 15.53 -11.48
CA LEU A 64 26.97 16.61 -12.19
C LEU A 64 26.97 17.87 -11.30
N ALA A 65 27.70 18.90 -11.70
CA ALA A 65 27.51 20.24 -11.13
C ALA A 65 26.17 20.77 -11.64
N ALA A 66 25.19 20.99 -10.77
CA ALA A 66 23.86 21.46 -11.16
C ALA A 66 23.28 22.46 -10.18
N ARG A 67 22.49 23.41 -10.70
CA ARG A 67 21.89 24.46 -9.89
C ARG A 67 20.63 23.94 -9.24
N GLN A 68 20.26 24.57 -8.13
CA GLN A 68 18.91 24.42 -7.60
C GLN A 68 17.89 24.75 -8.70
N ASP A 69 16.82 23.96 -8.76
CA ASP A 69 15.76 24.00 -9.76
C ASP A 69 16.13 23.51 -11.17
N ASP A 70 17.37 23.05 -11.41
CA ASP A 70 17.70 22.36 -12.66
C ASP A 70 16.84 21.10 -12.80
N LYS A 71 16.28 20.91 -14.00
CA LYS A 71 15.61 19.66 -14.36
C LYS A 71 16.65 18.68 -14.88
N VAL A 72 16.62 17.47 -14.34
CA VAL A 72 17.49 16.39 -14.78
C VAL A 72 16.67 15.14 -15.03
N LYS A 73 17.10 14.33 -15.99
CA LYS A 73 16.51 13.03 -16.30
C LYS A 73 17.35 11.94 -15.64
N VAL A 74 16.73 11.13 -14.80
CA VAL A 74 17.37 9.96 -14.19
C VAL A 74 17.70 8.96 -15.29
N LEU A 75 18.98 8.65 -15.49
CA LEU A 75 19.42 7.60 -16.41
C LEU A 75 19.61 6.27 -15.69
N TYR A 76 20.07 6.33 -14.43
CA TYR A 76 20.35 5.15 -13.62
C TYR A 76 20.14 5.45 -12.13
N VAL A 77 19.66 4.46 -11.38
CA VAL A 77 19.52 4.51 -9.93
C VAL A 77 20.50 3.52 -9.33
N GLY A 78 21.38 4.02 -8.46
CA GLY A 78 22.40 3.21 -7.81
C GLY A 78 21.81 2.06 -7.01
N ARG A 79 22.48 0.91 -7.04
CA ARG A 79 21.95 -0.28 -6.36
C ARG A 79 22.15 -0.18 -4.85
N GLN A 80 21.16 -0.66 -4.10
CA GLN A 80 21.23 -0.66 -2.63
C GLN A 80 22.22 -1.67 -2.06
N ASP A 81 22.57 -2.72 -2.81
CA ASP A 81 23.51 -3.76 -2.40
C ASP A 81 24.98 -3.39 -2.66
N VAL A 82 25.24 -2.23 -3.27
CA VAL A 82 26.59 -1.71 -3.53
C VAL A 82 26.79 -0.44 -2.71
N GLU A 83 27.68 -0.49 -1.72
CA GLU A 83 27.88 0.59 -0.74
C GLU A 83 28.14 1.95 -1.39
N ASP A 84 28.91 1.99 -2.48
CA ASP A 84 29.26 3.23 -3.18
C ASP A 84 28.18 3.74 -4.14
N GLU A 85 27.19 2.92 -4.49
CA GLU A 85 26.05 3.31 -5.35
C GLU A 85 24.81 3.65 -4.51
N ALA A 86 24.74 3.16 -3.28
CA ALA A 86 23.58 3.33 -2.41
C ALA A 86 23.32 4.81 -2.11
N GLY A 87 22.17 5.31 -2.60
CA GLY A 87 21.77 6.71 -2.44
C GLY A 87 22.24 7.64 -3.56
N TRP A 88 22.82 7.12 -4.64
CA TRP A 88 23.23 7.89 -5.81
C TRP A 88 22.35 7.61 -7.03
N ILE A 89 22.23 8.61 -7.91
CA ILE A 89 21.59 8.51 -9.22
C ILE A 89 22.52 9.08 -10.29
N TYR A 90 22.56 8.44 -11.44
CA TYR A 90 23.20 9.01 -12.63
C TYR A 90 22.14 9.74 -13.43
N VAL A 91 22.38 11.00 -13.74
CA VAL A 91 21.38 11.87 -14.35
C VAL A 91 21.94 12.61 -15.57
N GLN A 92 21.04 13.09 -16.42
CA GLN A 92 21.32 13.95 -17.57
C GLN A 92 20.60 15.28 -17.39
N ARG A 93 21.29 16.42 -17.48
CA ARG A 93 20.62 17.73 -17.40
C ARG A 93 19.71 17.92 -18.62
N LEU A 94 18.45 18.28 -18.35
CA LEU A 94 17.50 18.71 -19.37
C LEU A 94 17.68 20.22 -19.59
N GLY A 95 18.49 20.59 -20.59
CA GLY A 95 18.67 21.99 -20.97
C GLY A 95 17.41 22.57 -21.62
N GLU A 96 17.14 23.84 -21.36
CA GLU A 96 16.17 24.63 -22.13
C GLU A 96 16.82 24.97 -23.49
N ASP A 97 16.43 24.23 -24.54
CA ASP A 97 16.59 24.57 -25.96
C ASP A 97 17.99 24.67 -26.62
N ASP A 98 19.09 24.41 -25.92
CA ASP A 98 20.42 24.46 -26.55
C ASP A 98 20.81 23.13 -27.25
N ARG A 99 20.24 22.89 -28.44
CA ARG A 99 20.45 21.65 -29.24
C ARG A 99 21.92 21.37 -29.59
N ASP A 100 22.78 22.37 -29.51
CA ASP A 100 24.19 22.27 -29.90
C ASP A 100 25.13 22.02 -28.72
N LYS A 101 24.65 22.03 -27.48
CA LYS A 101 25.47 21.66 -26.32
C LYS A 101 25.39 20.17 -26.02
N PRO A 102 26.53 19.49 -25.81
CA PRO A 102 26.52 18.12 -25.33
C PRO A 102 25.78 18.06 -23.99
N HIS A 103 24.89 17.08 -23.85
CA HIS A 103 24.16 16.87 -22.60
C HIS A 103 25.17 16.61 -21.47
N GLU A 104 25.09 17.41 -20.41
CA GLU A 104 25.90 17.19 -19.21
C GLU A 104 25.29 16.03 -18.42
N GLU A 105 26.09 15.01 -18.15
CA GLU A 105 25.71 13.82 -17.41
C GLU A 105 26.63 13.64 -16.19
N GLY A 106 26.10 13.08 -15.11
CA GLY A 106 26.89 12.83 -13.92
C GLY A 106 26.07 12.28 -12.76
N TRP A 107 26.78 11.88 -11.71
CA TRP A 107 26.18 11.40 -10.48
C TRP A 107 25.66 12.55 -9.61
N LEU A 108 24.51 12.32 -8.97
CA LEU A 108 23.91 13.16 -7.94
C LEU A 108 23.47 12.32 -6.75
N ASP A 109 23.55 12.87 -5.54
CA ASP A 109 22.95 12.26 -4.34
C ASP A 109 21.42 12.36 -4.46
N THR A 110 20.73 11.25 -4.22
CA THR A 110 19.26 11.15 -4.23
C THR A 110 18.58 12.16 -3.30
N LYS A 111 19.28 12.64 -2.26
CA LYS A 111 18.77 13.67 -1.34
C LYS A 111 18.71 15.05 -1.97
N LEU A 112 19.47 15.31 -3.04
CA LEU A 112 19.51 16.60 -3.73
C LEU A 112 18.43 16.74 -4.80
N VAL A 113 17.60 15.72 -5.01
CA VAL A 113 16.55 15.74 -6.02
C VAL A 113 15.16 15.56 -5.41
N LYS A 114 14.19 16.23 -6.03
CA LYS A 114 12.77 16.06 -5.75
C LYS A 114 12.06 15.69 -7.05
N LEU A 115 11.19 14.69 -6.98
CA LEU A 115 10.30 14.35 -8.08
C LEU A 115 9.38 15.54 -8.38
N ASP A 116 9.27 15.94 -9.65
CA ASP A 116 8.28 16.92 -10.11
C ASP A 116 6.89 16.25 -10.13
N ARG A 117 6.33 16.04 -8.92
CA ARG A 117 5.04 15.39 -8.71
C ARG A 117 3.93 16.40 -8.85
N ARG A 118 3.07 16.28 -9.87
CA ARG A 118 1.97 17.22 -10.08
C ARG A 118 0.61 16.56 -9.86
N VAL A 119 -0.33 17.35 -9.35
CA VAL A 119 -1.74 16.97 -9.36
C VAL A 119 -2.23 17.01 -10.80
N GLY A 120 -2.92 15.96 -11.23
CA GLY A 120 -3.40 15.76 -12.59
C GLY A 120 -2.50 14.88 -13.46
N ASP A 121 -1.35 14.43 -12.94
CA ASP A 121 -0.52 13.46 -13.66
C ASP A 121 -1.26 12.13 -13.83
N LYS A 122 -0.99 11.44 -14.95
CA LYS A 122 -1.57 10.13 -15.23
C LYS A 122 -0.54 9.06 -14.94
N VAL A 123 -0.90 8.13 -14.09
CA VAL A 123 -0.05 7.01 -13.71
C VAL A 123 -0.70 5.69 -14.13
N ILE A 124 0.13 4.72 -14.51
CA ILE A 124 -0.31 3.37 -14.84
C ILE A 124 -0.11 2.49 -13.62
N VAL A 125 -1.18 1.82 -13.21
CA VAL A 125 -1.18 0.88 -12.09
C VAL A 125 -0.39 -0.37 -12.49
N GLY A 126 0.63 -0.73 -11.72
CA GLY A 126 1.43 -1.93 -11.93
C GLY A 126 0.77 -3.20 -11.38
N PRO A 127 1.42 -4.36 -11.59
CA PRO A 127 0.89 -5.66 -11.16
C PRO A 127 0.88 -5.84 -9.64
N ASN A 128 1.72 -5.08 -8.92
CA ASN A 128 1.91 -5.18 -7.48
C ASN A 128 0.91 -4.29 -6.71
N LEU A 129 -0.39 -4.54 -6.92
CA LEU A 129 -1.45 -3.86 -6.18
C LEU A 129 -1.39 -4.18 -4.69
N ARG A 130 -1.03 -3.19 -3.87
CA ARG A 130 -1.04 -3.33 -2.42
C ARG A 130 -2.37 -2.86 -1.82
N PRO A 131 -2.99 -3.65 -0.92
CA PRO A 131 -4.15 -3.18 -0.16
C PRO A 131 -3.78 -1.98 0.71
N ALA A 132 -4.71 -1.01 0.82
CA ALA A 132 -4.57 0.11 1.75
C ALA A 132 -4.40 -0.41 3.18
N ILE A 133 -3.43 0.12 3.92
CA ILE A 133 -3.11 -0.35 5.29
C ILE A 133 -4.08 0.25 6.33
N TYR A 134 -4.78 1.33 5.99
CA TYR A 134 -5.66 2.10 6.89
C TYR A 134 -7.12 2.10 6.40
N ASP A 135 -8.06 2.57 7.23
CA ASP A 135 -9.51 2.80 6.93
C ASP A 135 -9.77 3.84 5.80
N VAL A 136 -8.77 4.10 4.97
CA VAL A 136 -8.88 5.00 3.83
C VAL A 136 -9.49 4.26 2.64
N ILE A 137 -10.34 4.97 1.89
CA ILE A 137 -10.97 4.47 0.68
C ILE A 137 -9.86 4.04 -0.28
N GLN A 138 -9.69 2.73 -0.48
CA GLN A 138 -8.73 2.20 -1.44
C GLN A 138 -9.28 2.33 -2.85
N LEU A 139 -8.43 2.73 -3.80
CA LEU A 139 -8.83 2.75 -5.20
C LEU A 139 -8.90 1.31 -5.73
N VAL A 140 -10.11 0.86 -6.09
CA VAL A 140 -10.30 -0.43 -6.78
C VAL A 140 -9.95 -0.25 -8.25
N CYS A 141 -8.77 -0.74 -8.64
CA CYS A 141 -8.25 -0.70 -10.00
C CYS A 141 -7.50 -1.99 -10.32
N CYS A 142 -7.28 -2.25 -11.60
CA CYS A 142 -6.51 -3.39 -12.11
C CYS A 142 -5.13 -2.94 -12.58
N SER A 143 -4.17 -3.86 -12.62
CA SER A 143 -2.89 -3.64 -13.31
C SER A 143 -3.14 -3.23 -14.76
N GLY A 144 -2.43 -2.21 -15.23
CA GLY A 144 -2.57 -1.59 -16.54
C GLY A 144 -3.57 -0.43 -16.60
N ASP A 145 -4.38 -0.22 -15.55
CA ASP A 145 -5.31 0.91 -15.52
C ASP A 145 -4.55 2.23 -15.45
N ALA A 146 -5.01 3.21 -16.24
CA ALA A 146 -4.55 4.58 -16.13
C ALA A 146 -5.42 5.33 -15.11
N VAL A 147 -4.79 5.87 -14.07
CA VAL A 147 -5.46 6.65 -13.02
C VAL A 147 -4.87 8.05 -12.98
N GLU A 148 -5.70 9.05 -12.65
CA GLU A 148 -5.29 10.45 -12.56
C GLU A 148 -5.02 10.81 -11.10
N VAL A 149 -3.81 11.29 -10.80
CA VAL A 149 -3.43 11.64 -9.44
C VAL A 149 -4.15 12.92 -9.01
N LYS A 150 -4.95 12.83 -7.96
CA LYS A 150 -5.68 13.97 -7.37
C LYS A 150 -4.94 14.58 -6.19
N HIS A 151 -4.17 13.78 -5.45
CA HIS A 151 -3.36 14.26 -4.34
C HIS A 151 -2.16 13.34 -4.10
N TRP A 152 -1.03 13.94 -3.75
CA TRP A 152 0.18 13.27 -3.32
C TRP A 152 0.17 13.21 -1.80
N GLY A 153 0.35 12.03 -1.22
CA GLY A 153 0.47 11.91 0.23
C GLY A 153 1.62 12.78 0.75
N ARG A 154 1.44 13.35 1.94
CA ARG A 154 2.37 14.37 2.44
C ARG A 154 3.71 13.76 2.84
N GLU A 155 4.80 14.43 2.49
CA GLU A 155 6.17 13.98 2.81
C GLU A 155 6.44 13.99 4.32
N ASP A 156 5.80 14.89 5.08
CA ASP A 156 5.91 15.02 6.53
C ASP A 156 5.05 14.00 7.31
N ASN A 157 4.19 13.25 6.61
CA ASN A 157 3.34 12.23 7.20
C ASN A 157 3.86 10.84 6.81
N GLU A 158 4.47 10.13 7.77
CA GLU A 158 5.03 8.79 7.55
C GLU A 158 4.02 7.79 6.97
N ASP A 159 2.73 7.97 7.29
CA ASP A 159 1.65 7.09 6.83
C ASP A 159 1.23 7.37 5.39
N GLU A 160 1.43 8.60 4.90
CA GLU A 160 0.98 9.05 3.58
C GLU A 160 2.11 9.19 2.56
N ARG A 161 3.38 9.35 2.99
CA ARG A 161 4.52 9.68 2.12
C ARG A 161 4.72 8.76 0.90
N ASN A 162 4.22 7.53 0.98
CA ASN A 162 4.29 6.50 -0.05
C ASN A 162 2.93 6.19 -0.71
N TRP A 163 1.97 7.10 -0.60
CA TRP A 163 0.63 6.93 -1.14
C TRP A 163 0.25 8.06 -2.09
N ILE A 164 -0.58 7.72 -3.07
CA ILE A 164 -1.21 8.66 -3.99
C ILE A 164 -2.71 8.49 -3.90
N TYR A 165 -3.44 9.60 -3.82
CA TYR A 165 -4.87 9.60 -3.97
C TYR A 165 -5.19 9.83 -5.43
N ALA A 166 -5.79 8.84 -6.09
CA ALA A 166 -6.02 8.86 -7.52
C ALA A 166 -7.49 8.62 -7.86
N GLU A 167 -7.89 9.07 -9.06
CA GLU A 167 -9.21 8.86 -9.64
C GLU A 167 -9.09 7.92 -10.86
N GLY A 168 -9.81 6.81 -10.82
CA GLY A 168 -9.92 5.88 -11.95
C GLY A 168 -10.84 6.38 -13.06
N ARG A 169 -10.86 5.66 -14.19
CA ARG A 169 -11.73 5.99 -15.34
C ARG A 169 -13.22 5.99 -14.99
N ASP A 170 -13.62 5.14 -14.05
CA ASP A 170 -14.99 5.02 -13.54
C ASP A 170 -15.36 6.10 -12.51
N LYS A 171 -14.50 7.13 -12.34
CA LYS A 171 -14.66 8.22 -11.37
C LYS A 171 -14.63 7.77 -9.91
N LYS A 172 -14.29 6.52 -9.62
CA LYS A 172 -13.96 6.12 -8.26
C LYS A 172 -12.62 6.71 -7.86
N ARG A 173 -12.52 7.06 -6.59
CA ARG A 173 -11.34 7.66 -6.00
C ARG A 173 -10.87 6.80 -4.86
N GLY A 174 -9.58 6.82 -4.63
CA GLY A 174 -9.00 6.18 -3.47
C GLY A 174 -7.49 6.26 -3.45
N TRP A 175 -6.93 5.74 -2.38
CA TRP A 175 -5.49 5.68 -2.19
C TRP A 175 -4.89 4.45 -2.88
N LEU A 176 -3.73 4.66 -3.49
CA LEU A 176 -2.89 3.67 -4.14
C LEU A 176 -1.46 3.84 -3.63
N HIS A 177 -0.78 2.74 -3.31
CA HIS A 177 0.61 2.80 -2.86
C HIS A 177 1.53 3.13 -4.04
N LEU A 178 2.60 3.90 -3.82
CA LEU A 178 3.50 4.35 -4.88
C LEU A 178 4.19 3.19 -5.61
N GLU A 179 4.57 2.13 -4.88
CA GLU A 179 5.07 0.87 -5.48
C GLU A 179 4.07 0.15 -6.39
N SER A 180 2.78 0.47 -6.30
CA SER A 180 1.75 -0.04 -7.21
C SER A 180 1.65 0.77 -8.50
N VAL A 181 2.53 1.75 -8.72
CA VAL A 181 2.63 2.53 -9.96
C VAL A 181 3.78 1.98 -10.80
N GLU A 182 3.49 1.57 -12.04
CA GLU A 182 4.50 1.03 -12.97
C GLU A 182 5.11 2.11 -13.85
N LYS A 183 4.28 3.03 -14.35
CA LYS A 183 4.72 4.07 -15.29
C LYS A 183 4.08 5.40 -14.97
N TRP A 184 4.89 6.44 -15.12
CA TRP A 184 4.49 7.82 -14.99
C TRP A 184 4.35 8.48 -16.36
N LYS A 185 3.32 9.32 -16.54
CA LYS A 185 3.26 10.27 -17.65
C LYS A 185 2.93 11.64 -17.07
N SER A 186 3.92 12.52 -17.05
CA SER A 186 3.70 13.90 -16.61
C SER A 186 2.74 14.57 -17.59
N ARG A 187 1.93 15.51 -17.09
CA ARG A 187 1.10 16.35 -17.96
C ARG A 187 1.95 17.14 -18.98
N SER A 188 3.20 17.46 -18.67
CA SER A 188 4.13 18.09 -19.63
C SER A 188 4.43 17.20 -20.83
N ASP A 189 4.53 15.88 -20.62
CA ASP A 189 4.88 14.91 -21.66
C ASP A 189 3.71 14.65 -22.63
N GLN A 190 2.52 15.18 -22.32
CA GLN A 190 1.34 15.07 -23.18
C GLN A 190 1.19 16.25 -24.16
N ILE A 191 2.02 17.29 -24.05
CA ILE A 191 1.90 18.51 -24.86
C ILE A 191 2.74 18.47 -26.14
N GLU A 192 3.69 17.54 -26.27
CA GLU A 192 4.38 17.39 -27.55
C GLU A 192 3.44 16.78 -28.60
N PRO A 193 3.26 17.45 -29.76
CA PRO A 193 2.48 16.90 -30.86
C PRO A 193 3.16 15.62 -31.33
N ARG A 194 2.54 14.48 -31.02
CA ARG A 194 3.04 13.18 -31.49
C ARG A 194 3.13 13.21 -33.01
N PRO A 195 4.29 12.89 -33.61
CA PRO A 195 4.44 12.95 -35.04
C PRO A 195 3.45 12.01 -35.71
N TRP A 196 2.76 12.55 -36.71
CA TRP A 196 1.90 11.78 -37.59
C TRP A 196 2.79 11.15 -38.66
N HIS A 197 2.66 9.84 -38.88
CA HIS A 197 3.49 9.11 -39.85
C HIS A 197 2.65 8.67 -41.04
N ALA A 198 3.21 8.78 -42.25
CA ALA A 198 2.61 8.20 -43.45
C ALA A 198 3.01 6.72 -43.60
N LEU A 199 2.04 5.89 -43.99
CA LEU A 199 2.24 4.48 -44.31
C LEU A 199 2.96 4.28 -45.65
N LEU A 200 3.97 3.41 -45.66
CA LEU A 200 4.76 3.06 -46.86
C LEU A 200 4.06 2.04 -47.77
N GLN A 201 3.18 1.22 -47.20
CA GLN A 201 2.45 0.16 -47.90
C GLN A 201 1.14 -0.16 -47.19
N ASP A 202 0.22 -0.83 -47.90
CA ASP A 202 -1.02 -1.34 -47.33
C ASP A 202 -0.70 -2.35 -46.21
N THR A 203 -1.40 -2.27 -45.08
CA THR A 203 -1.11 -3.11 -43.91
C THR A 203 -2.35 -3.34 -43.08
N ASP A 204 -2.54 -4.58 -42.67
CA ASP A 204 -3.57 -4.93 -41.70
C ASP A 204 -3.13 -4.56 -40.28
N LEU A 205 -4.02 -3.90 -39.54
CA LEU A 205 -3.89 -3.78 -38.10
C LEU A 205 -4.15 -5.13 -37.45
N LEU A 206 -3.17 -5.59 -36.65
CA LEU A 206 -3.23 -6.85 -35.94
C LEU A 206 -3.45 -6.63 -34.43
N PRO A 207 -4.07 -7.59 -33.73
CA PRO A 207 -3.97 -7.66 -32.27
C PRO A 207 -2.51 -7.92 -31.86
N PHE A 208 -2.16 -7.64 -30.61
CA PHE A 208 -0.76 -7.70 -30.15
C PHE A 208 -0.06 -9.02 -30.52
N PRO A 209 1.10 -8.99 -31.20
CA PRO A 209 1.66 -10.15 -31.90
C PRO A 209 2.37 -11.19 -31.01
N ASN A 210 2.44 -10.97 -29.69
CA ASN A 210 3.18 -11.85 -28.77
C ASN A 210 2.33 -12.47 -27.66
N ILE A 211 1.04 -12.72 -27.94
CA ILE A 211 0.18 -13.47 -27.03
C ILE A 211 0.40 -14.97 -27.33
N ALA A 212 0.93 -15.71 -26.35
CA ALA A 212 1.02 -17.17 -26.43
C ALA A 212 -0.35 -17.76 -26.83
N PRO A 213 -0.42 -18.82 -27.67
CA PRO A 213 -1.68 -19.34 -28.23
C PRO A 213 -2.76 -19.62 -27.16
N GLU A 214 -2.33 -19.96 -25.95
CA GLU A 214 -3.16 -20.28 -24.78
C GLU A 214 -3.90 -19.07 -24.19
N ARG A 215 -3.40 -17.85 -24.39
CA ARG A 215 -4.00 -16.60 -23.89
C ARG A 215 -4.84 -15.87 -24.93
N GLN A 216 -4.86 -16.37 -26.16
CA GLN A 216 -5.53 -15.72 -27.31
C GLN A 216 -7.06 -15.67 -27.14
N SER A 217 -7.65 -16.63 -26.41
CA SER A 217 -9.10 -16.67 -26.14
C SER A 217 -9.56 -15.64 -25.09
N GLN A 218 -8.67 -15.16 -24.21
CA GLN A 218 -9.02 -14.17 -23.17
C GLN A 218 -9.00 -12.72 -23.67
N TYR A 219 -8.30 -12.44 -24.77
CA TYR A 219 -8.23 -11.09 -25.39
C TYR A 219 -9.08 -10.97 -26.66
N ALA A 220 -9.76 -12.04 -27.08
CA ALA A 220 -10.54 -12.08 -28.32
C ALA A 220 -11.82 -11.23 -28.30
N SER A 221 -12.25 -10.70 -27.15
CA SER A 221 -13.58 -10.08 -27.04
C SER A 221 -13.67 -8.62 -27.49
N TYR A 222 -12.57 -7.90 -27.80
CA TYR A 222 -12.66 -6.46 -28.13
C TYR A 222 -11.79 -5.91 -29.28
N GLU A 223 -11.01 -6.70 -30.03
CA GLU A 223 -10.16 -6.19 -31.13
C GLU A 223 -10.14 -7.12 -32.38
N THR A 224 -11.30 -7.59 -32.88
CA THR A 224 -11.35 -8.65 -33.92
C THR A 224 -11.75 -8.23 -35.33
N SER A 225 -11.91 -6.93 -35.63
CA SER A 225 -12.04 -6.51 -37.02
C SER A 225 -10.65 -6.33 -37.63
N LYS A 226 -10.26 -7.20 -38.57
CA LYS A 226 -9.11 -6.92 -39.45
C LYS A 226 -9.40 -5.58 -40.16
N VAL A 227 -8.65 -4.55 -39.81
CA VAL A 227 -8.75 -3.24 -40.48
C VAL A 227 -7.50 -3.06 -41.31
N THR A 228 -7.66 -3.16 -42.63
CA THR A 228 -6.60 -2.83 -43.59
C THR A 228 -6.49 -1.31 -43.68
N ILE A 229 -5.30 -0.77 -43.43
CA ILE A 229 -4.97 0.63 -43.66
C ILE A 229 -4.20 0.72 -44.97
N THR A 230 -4.59 1.63 -45.85
CA THR A 230 -3.95 1.80 -47.16
C THR A 230 -2.71 2.70 -47.09
N LYS A 231 -1.78 2.47 -48.00
CA LYS A 231 -0.58 3.27 -48.23
C LYS A 231 -0.92 4.75 -48.36
N GLY A 232 -0.09 5.60 -47.76
CA GLY A 232 -0.28 7.05 -47.76
C GLY A 232 -1.28 7.56 -46.71
N MET A 233 -2.00 6.68 -46.01
CA MET A 233 -2.74 7.11 -44.82
C MET A 233 -1.79 7.54 -43.72
N VAL A 234 -2.22 8.58 -43.01
CA VAL A 234 -1.46 9.19 -41.93
C VAL A 234 -1.99 8.65 -40.60
N VAL A 235 -1.11 8.04 -39.81
CA VAL A 235 -1.44 7.36 -38.55
C VAL A 235 -0.70 8.00 -37.39
N GLN A 236 -1.33 7.98 -36.21
CA GLN A 236 -0.71 8.46 -34.98
C GLN A 236 -0.07 7.28 -34.25
N VAL A 237 1.23 7.37 -33.98
CA VAL A 237 1.94 6.34 -33.22
C VAL A 237 1.62 6.48 -31.73
N GLU A 238 1.07 5.41 -31.13
CA GLU A 238 0.71 5.38 -29.71
C GLU A 238 1.81 4.76 -28.84
N GLN A 239 2.47 3.70 -29.32
CA GLN A 239 3.44 2.89 -28.58
C GLN A 239 4.41 2.15 -29.52
N HIS A 240 5.67 2.02 -29.12
CA HIS A 240 6.70 1.22 -29.79
C HIS A 240 7.11 0.02 -28.94
N GLU A 241 7.18 -1.17 -29.55
CA GLU A 241 7.71 -2.38 -28.92
C GLU A 241 8.53 -3.21 -29.93
N GLY A 242 9.84 -3.00 -29.92
CA GLY A 242 10.77 -3.70 -30.81
C GLY A 242 10.47 -3.42 -32.29
N LYS A 243 10.12 -4.47 -33.05
CA LYS A 243 9.78 -4.38 -34.48
C LYS A 243 8.31 -4.04 -34.74
N TRP A 244 7.56 -3.73 -33.69
CA TRP A 244 6.12 -3.47 -33.75
C TRP A 244 5.78 -2.09 -33.19
N VAL A 245 4.74 -1.50 -33.75
CA VAL A 245 4.24 -0.19 -33.36
C VAL A 245 2.71 -0.24 -33.27
N LYS A 246 2.16 0.24 -32.16
CA LYS A 246 0.72 0.45 -32.00
C LYS A 246 0.38 1.79 -32.61
N VAL A 247 -0.52 1.81 -33.57
CA VAL A 247 -0.97 3.03 -34.23
C VAL A 247 -2.47 3.25 -34.03
N LYS A 248 -2.89 4.50 -34.15
CA LYS A 248 -4.30 4.91 -34.14
C LYS A 248 -4.63 5.70 -35.39
N VAL A 249 -5.71 5.31 -36.04
CA VAL A 249 -6.25 5.98 -37.23
C VAL A 249 -7.28 7.04 -36.78
N LYS A 250 -7.48 8.12 -37.56
CA LYS A 250 -8.40 9.24 -37.25
C LYS A 250 -9.83 8.83 -36.85
N LYS A 251 -10.30 7.64 -37.22
CA LYS A 251 -11.62 7.09 -36.84
C LYS A 251 -11.61 6.34 -35.49
N GLY A 252 -10.54 6.43 -34.71
CA GLY A 252 -10.44 5.83 -33.37
C GLY A 252 -10.07 4.35 -33.37
N VAL A 253 -9.88 3.73 -34.54
CA VAL A 253 -9.38 2.35 -34.66
C VAL A 253 -7.90 2.32 -34.33
N SER A 254 -7.51 1.43 -33.42
CA SER A 254 -6.11 1.18 -33.05
C SER A 254 -5.71 -0.26 -33.29
N GLY A 255 -4.43 -0.51 -33.57
CA GLY A 255 -3.89 -1.86 -33.69
C GLY A 255 -2.38 -1.85 -33.90
N TRP A 256 -1.78 -3.04 -33.93
CA TRP A 256 -0.34 -3.21 -34.08
C TRP A 256 0.04 -3.49 -35.53
N MET A 257 1.16 -2.92 -35.96
CA MET A 257 1.78 -3.19 -37.26
C MET A 257 3.31 -3.24 -37.16
N PRO A 258 4.01 -3.84 -38.13
CA PRO A 258 5.46 -3.78 -38.20
C PRO A 258 5.97 -2.34 -38.38
N THR A 259 7.02 -1.97 -37.66
CA THR A 259 7.63 -0.62 -37.77
C THR A 259 8.15 -0.32 -39.17
N ALA A 260 8.53 -1.34 -39.94
CA ALA A 260 8.97 -1.21 -41.33
C ALA A 260 7.90 -0.64 -42.29
N ASN A 261 6.65 -0.57 -41.85
CA ASN A 261 5.55 -0.03 -42.65
C ASN A 261 5.35 1.48 -42.45
N LEU A 262 6.04 2.10 -41.48
CA LEU A 262 6.03 3.54 -41.26
C LEU A 262 7.19 4.23 -41.97
N ASN A 263 6.93 5.38 -42.57
CA ASN A 263 8.00 6.25 -43.07
C ASN A 263 8.57 7.09 -41.91
N ALA A 264 9.88 6.98 -41.66
CA ALA A 264 10.55 7.73 -40.61
C ALA A 264 10.66 9.23 -40.92
N ASP A 265 10.67 9.62 -42.21
CA ASP A 265 10.93 11.00 -42.65
C ASP A 265 9.68 11.87 -42.89
N ALA A 266 8.48 11.34 -42.62
CA ALA A 266 7.22 12.05 -42.89
C ALA A 266 6.81 12.98 -41.73
N SER A 267 7.67 13.91 -41.30
CA SER A 267 7.32 14.91 -40.26
C SER A 267 6.65 16.18 -40.81
N GLN A 268 6.26 16.23 -42.09
CA GLN A 268 5.50 17.35 -42.64
C GLN A 268 3.99 17.12 -42.56
N GLU A 269 3.31 17.99 -41.82
CA GLU A 269 1.86 18.12 -41.85
C GLU A 269 1.41 18.44 -43.30
N PRO A 270 0.39 17.78 -43.86
CA PRO A 270 -0.08 18.07 -45.21
C PRO A 270 -0.57 19.53 -45.29
N PRO A 271 -0.28 20.27 -46.37
CA PRO A 271 -0.73 21.64 -46.52
C PRO A 271 -2.27 21.70 -46.42
N PRO A 272 -2.83 22.74 -45.79
CA PRO A 272 -4.28 22.90 -45.68
C PRO A 272 -4.92 22.88 -47.07
N PRO A 273 -6.10 22.26 -47.24
CA PRO A 273 -6.77 22.21 -48.54
C PRO A 273 -7.05 23.63 -49.04
N PRO A 274 -6.90 23.89 -50.36
CA PRO A 274 -7.19 25.21 -50.92
C PRO A 274 -8.65 25.60 -50.62
N PRO A 275 -8.92 26.88 -50.31
CA PRO A 275 -10.26 27.33 -49.99
C PRO A 275 -11.20 27.05 -51.16
N SER A 276 -12.34 26.41 -50.86
CA SER A 276 -13.39 26.14 -51.84
C SER A 276 -13.83 27.44 -52.53
N PRO A 277 -14.05 27.44 -53.86
CA PRO A 277 -14.51 28.63 -54.56
C PRO A 277 -15.86 29.10 -53.98
N PRO A 278 -16.08 30.42 -53.89
CA PRO A 278 -17.31 30.97 -53.33
C PRO A 278 -18.52 30.53 -54.17
N PRO A 279 -19.68 30.28 -53.54
CA PRO A 279 -20.88 29.90 -54.26
C PRO A 279 -21.31 31.04 -55.20
N THR A 280 -21.53 30.69 -56.46
CA THR A 280 -22.13 31.57 -57.48
C THR A 280 -23.48 32.07 -56.98
N ALA A 281 -23.55 33.36 -56.65
CA ALA A 281 -24.77 33.99 -56.20
C ALA A 281 -25.76 34.14 -57.36
N SER A 282 -26.95 33.55 -57.19
CA SER A 282 -28.10 33.79 -58.05
C SER A 282 -28.53 35.25 -57.95
N VAL A 283 -28.58 35.88 -59.11
CA VAL A 283 -29.09 37.22 -59.39
C VAL A 283 -30.52 37.39 -58.86
N VAL A 284 -30.71 38.33 -57.94
CA VAL A 284 -32.00 39.00 -57.72
C VAL A 284 -31.81 40.51 -57.88
N LYS A 285 -32.75 41.08 -58.62
CA LYS A 285 -32.71 42.33 -59.35
C LYS A 285 -32.97 43.54 -58.45
N MET A 286 -32.24 44.62 -58.76
CA MET A 286 -32.25 45.98 -58.23
C MET A 286 -33.62 46.61 -57.96
N THR A 287 -33.65 47.52 -56.97
CA THR A 287 -33.95 48.97 -57.18
C THR A 287 -33.25 49.83 -56.11
N SER A 288 -32.93 51.07 -56.50
CA SER A 288 -32.01 52.08 -55.92
C SER A 288 -32.82 53.34 -55.51
N PRO A 289 -32.25 54.54 -55.27
CA PRO A 289 -31.33 55.04 -54.22
C PRO A 289 -31.84 56.33 -53.50
N ASP A 290 -31.11 56.79 -52.47
CA ASP A 290 -30.82 58.22 -52.14
C ASP A 290 -30.08 58.29 -50.78
N ALA A 291 -29.26 59.26 -50.38
CA ALA A 291 -28.32 60.17 -51.01
C ALA A 291 -27.54 60.89 -49.86
N SER A 292 -26.22 61.03 -50.03
CA SER A 292 -25.43 62.26 -49.79
C SER A 292 -24.84 62.66 -48.41
N LYS A 293 -23.56 63.13 -48.50
CA LYS A 293 -22.76 64.09 -47.67
C LYS A 293 -22.17 63.58 -46.34
N GLY A 294 -20.94 63.88 -45.91
CA GLY A 294 -19.84 64.76 -46.36
C GLY A 294 -18.62 64.62 -45.40
N LEU A 295 -17.42 64.98 -45.90
CA LEU A 295 -16.05 64.92 -45.33
C LEU A 295 -15.74 66.01 -44.23
N PRO A 296 -14.47 66.30 -43.78
CA PRO A 296 -13.31 65.54 -43.22
C PRO A 296 -12.80 66.17 -41.85
N PRO A 297 -11.48 66.35 -41.50
CA PRO A 297 -10.57 65.42 -40.76
C PRO A 297 -9.84 65.99 -39.48
N LYS A 298 -9.29 65.08 -38.63
CA LYS A 298 -8.07 65.17 -37.73
C LYS A 298 -7.98 66.30 -36.64
N PRO A 299 -6.97 66.35 -35.71
CA PRO A 299 -6.14 65.34 -35.01
C PRO A 299 -5.90 65.58 -33.47
N SER A 300 -5.25 64.60 -32.80
CA SER A 300 -4.19 64.68 -31.74
C SER A 300 -4.42 65.16 -30.26
N ARG A 301 -4.18 64.20 -29.32
CA ARG A 301 -3.36 64.21 -28.04
C ARG A 301 -3.69 65.19 -26.87
N PRO A 302 -3.15 65.00 -25.62
CA PRO A 302 -3.02 63.84 -24.71
C PRO A 302 -3.48 64.20 -23.24
N PRO A 303 -2.98 63.63 -22.09
CA PRO A 303 -3.79 63.23 -20.92
C PRO A 303 -3.77 64.22 -19.72
N PRO A 304 -4.57 64.00 -18.65
CA PRO A 304 -4.01 63.57 -17.34
C PRO A 304 -4.96 62.64 -16.54
N ARG A 305 -4.49 61.60 -15.83
CA ARG A 305 -3.85 61.52 -14.49
C ARG A 305 -4.81 61.69 -13.29
N ALA A 306 -4.96 60.57 -12.57
CA ALA A 306 -5.20 60.35 -11.13
C ALA A 306 -6.49 60.84 -10.46
N GLY A 307 -7.23 59.90 -9.87
CA GLY A 307 -8.25 60.14 -8.85
C GLY A 307 -8.67 58.84 -8.17
N HIS A 308 -8.33 58.72 -6.89
CA HIS A 308 -8.75 57.71 -5.93
C HIS A 308 -10.24 57.33 -6.02
N VAL A 309 -10.56 56.04 -5.87
CA VAL A 309 -11.88 55.61 -5.37
C VAL A 309 -11.70 54.52 -4.30
N GLU A 310 -12.22 54.88 -3.14
CA GLU A 310 -12.39 54.18 -1.87
C GLU A 310 -13.43 53.03 -1.98
N PRO A 311 -13.32 51.94 -1.19
CA PRO A 311 -14.25 50.82 -1.27
C PRO A 311 -15.54 51.08 -0.48
N ALA A 312 -16.69 50.94 -1.15
CA ALA A 312 -18.02 51.02 -0.54
C ALA A 312 -18.42 49.68 0.14
N PRO A 313 -19.31 49.73 1.16
CA PRO A 313 -19.49 48.67 2.16
C PRO A 313 -20.54 47.61 1.79
N ALA A 314 -20.47 46.49 2.52
CA ALA A 314 -21.37 45.34 2.46
C ALA A 314 -22.84 45.69 2.76
N PRO A 315 -23.83 45.06 2.08
CA PRO A 315 -25.22 45.18 2.45
C PRO A 315 -25.65 44.15 3.50
N ALA A 316 -26.54 44.63 4.35
CA ALA A 316 -27.07 44.02 5.54
C ALA A 316 -28.06 42.88 5.30
N VAL A 317 -28.20 42.11 6.38
CA VAL A 317 -29.16 41.05 6.65
C VAL A 317 -30.60 41.54 6.44
N ALA A 318 -31.38 40.81 5.64
CA ALA A 318 -32.82 40.97 5.54
C ALA A 318 -33.53 39.65 5.89
N GLU A 319 -34.28 39.69 6.98
CA GLU A 319 -35.26 38.70 7.38
C GLU A 319 -36.33 38.52 6.30
N CYS A 320 -36.65 37.28 5.94
CA CYS A 320 -37.85 36.96 5.17
C CYS A 320 -38.75 36.03 5.98
N ARG A 321 -39.90 36.58 6.36
CA ARG A 321 -41.06 35.91 6.93
C ARG A 321 -41.74 35.00 5.91
N GLY A 322 -42.12 33.81 6.35
CA GLY A 322 -43.43 33.15 6.15
C GLY A 322 -44.00 33.02 4.73
N GLY A 323 -44.07 31.77 4.24
CA GLY A 323 -44.94 31.32 3.15
C GLY A 323 -45.07 29.78 3.17
N PRO A 324 -46.21 29.20 2.78
CA PRO A 324 -46.80 28.02 3.41
C PRO A 324 -46.25 26.66 2.93
N ALA A 325 -46.35 25.69 3.82
CA ALA A 325 -46.03 24.28 3.62
C ALA A 325 -46.91 23.65 2.53
N LEU A 326 -46.27 23.03 1.54
CA LEU A 326 -46.89 22.09 0.62
C LEU A 326 -46.68 20.67 1.15
N GLU A 327 -47.78 20.02 1.53
CA GLU A 327 -47.82 18.61 1.89
C GLU A 327 -47.44 17.71 0.69
N PRO A 328 -46.55 16.73 0.85
CA PRO A 328 -46.39 15.67 -0.14
C PRO A 328 -47.51 14.63 0.00
N LYS A 329 -48.30 14.49 -1.07
CA LYS A 329 -49.29 13.42 -1.25
C LYS A 329 -48.65 12.04 -1.07
N ALA A 330 -49.08 11.34 -0.03
CA ALA A 330 -48.75 9.95 0.23
C ALA A 330 -49.29 9.04 -0.89
N THR A 331 -48.39 8.41 -1.63
CA THR A 331 -48.71 7.30 -2.52
C THR A 331 -48.76 6.02 -1.67
N LYS A 332 -49.95 5.43 -1.52
CA LYS A 332 -50.16 4.13 -0.87
C LYS A 332 -49.36 3.06 -1.62
N LEU A 333 -48.28 2.56 -1.02
CA LEU A 333 -47.66 1.31 -1.41
C LEU A 333 -48.50 0.13 -0.88
N PRO A 334 -48.68 -0.95 -1.65
CA PRO A 334 -49.33 -2.17 -1.17
C PRO A 334 -48.52 -2.83 -0.04
N PRO A 335 -49.18 -3.55 0.88
CA PRO A 335 -48.50 -4.24 1.98
C PRO A 335 -47.56 -5.32 1.44
N PRO A 336 -46.42 -5.57 2.12
CA PRO A 336 -45.50 -6.64 1.75
C PRO A 336 -46.19 -8.01 1.86
N PRO A 337 -45.84 -8.98 0.99
CA PRO A 337 -46.33 -10.34 1.10
C PRO A 337 -45.84 -10.99 2.42
N PRO A 338 -46.61 -11.93 2.99
CA PRO A 338 -46.22 -12.64 4.20
C PRO A 338 -44.92 -13.43 3.97
N PRO A 339 -44.11 -13.65 5.04
CA PRO A 339 -42.85 -14.37 4.92
C PRO A 339 -43.09 -15.79 4.42
N ALA A 340 -42.34 -16.17 3.38
CA ALA A 340 -42.34 -17.52 2.86
C ALA A 340 -41.91 -18.51 3.95
N GLU A 341 -42.70 -19.57 4.12
CA GLU A 341 -42.39 -20.68 5.01
C GLU A 341 -41.00 -21.27 4.67
N PRO A 342 -40.20 -21.67 5.67
CA PRO A 342 -38.88 -22.23 5.42
C PRO A 342 -39.00 -23.54 4.63
N CYS A 343 -38.33 -23.57 3.48
CA CYS A 343 -38.17 -24.77 2.66
C CYS A 343 -37.63 -25.93 3.52
N PRO A 344 -38.27 -27.12 3.49
CA PRO A 344 -37.74 -28.29 4.18
C PRO A 344 -36.49 -28.78 3.44
N LEU A 345 -35.33 -28.67 4.09
CA LEU A 345 -34.14 -29.41 3.72
C LEU A 345 -34.48 -30.90 3.75
N LYS A 346 -34.53 -31.52 2.56
CA LYS A 346 -34.59 -32.97 2.39
C LYS A 346 -33.33 -33.60 3.00
N VAL A 347 -33.43 -34.05 4.24
CA VAL A 347 -32.51 -35.03 4.83
C VAL A 347 -32.88 -36.39 4.25
N SER A 348 -32.15 -36.85 3.24
CA SER A 348 -32.19 -38.24 2.79
C SER A 348 -31.23 -39.08 3.64
N GLY A 349 -31.74 -40.19 4.17
CA GLY A 349 -30.94 -41.32 4.65
C GLY A 349 -30.80 -41.47 6.16
N GLN A 350 -31.88 -41.90 6.81
CA GLN A 350 -31.82 -42.59 8.09
C GLN A 350 -30.91 -43.82 7.99
N ARG A 351 -29.91 -43.92 8.87
CA ARG A 351 -29.39 -45.20 9.36
C ARG A 351 -29.46 -45.18 10.88
N ALA A 352 -30.17 -46.15 11.42
CA ALA A 352 -30.60 -46.24 12.81
C ALA A 352 -29.44 -46.37 13.80
N GLY A 353 -29.64 -45.80 14.99
CA GLY A 353 -29.09 -46.31 16.25
C GLY A 353 -27.77 -45.70 16.73
N ARG A 354 -27.83 -44.57 17.43
CA ARG A 354 -26.88 -44.27 18.52
C ARG A 354 -27.51 -43.34 19.56
N GLN A 355 -27.43 -43.77 20.82
CA GLN A 355 -27.92 -43.08 22.01
C GLN A 355 -27.29 -41.68 22.19
N PRO A 356 -27.95 -40.77 22.95
CA PRO A 356 -27.41 -39.45 23.26
C PRO A 356 -26.32 -39.59 24.34
N GLY A 357 -25.05 -39.58 23.92
CA GLY A 357 -23.90 -39.55 24.81
C GLY A 357 -23.27 -38.16 24.84
N ALA A 358 -23.14 -37.61 26.05
CA ALA A 358 -22.21 -36.58 26.54
C ALA A 358 -21.94 -35.32 25.67
N ALA A 359 -22.12 -34.15 26.27
CA ALA A 359 -21.69 -32.87 25.72
C ALA A 359 -20.21 -32.94 25.28
N GLN A 360 -19.97 -32.82 23.97
CA GLN A 360 -18.65 -32.84 23.36
C GLN A 360 -17.81 -31.66 23.89
N THR A 361 -16.89 -31.95 24.81
CA THR A 361 -15.76 -31.08 25.14
C THR A 361 -14.86 -31.05 23.91
N GLY A 362 -14.60 -29.85 23.36
CA GLY A 362 -13.87 -29.67 22.11
C GLY A 362 -12.58 -30.49 22.07
N GLY A 363 -12.32 -31.14 20.94
CA GLY A 363 -11.14 -31.99 20.78
C GLY A 363 -9.85 -31.24 21.08
N ALA A 364 -9.23 -31.52 22.22
CA ALA A 364 -7.87 -31.09 22.52
C ALA A 364 -6.91 -31.84 21.57
N LEU A 365 -5.98 -31.12 20.97
CA LEU A 365 -4.85 -31.76 20.29
C LEU A 365 -4.02 -32.55 21.31
N PRO A 366 -3.38 -33.67 20.92
CA PRO A 366 -2.44 -34.37 21.79
C PRO A 366 -1.45 -33.37 22.38
N GLN A 367 -1.29 -33.44 23.71
CA GLN A 367 -0.37 -32.62 24.48
C GLN A 367 1.02 -32.76 23.89
N GLN A 368 1.53 -31.66 23.34
CA GLN A 368 2.93 -31.61 22.94
C GLN A 368 3.44 -30.22 23.27
N ASP A 369 4.27 -30.19 24.31
CA ASP A 369 5.21 -29.13 24.64
C ASP A 369 6.20 -28.97 23.49
N VAL A 370 5.75 -28.48 22.34
CA VAL A 370 6.62 -28.17 21.20
C VAL A 370 7.58 -27.03 21.54
N VAL A 371 7.33 -26.32 22.65
CA VAL A 371 8.16 -25.23 23.10
C VAL A 371 8.53 -25.46 24.56
N GLN A 372 9.71 -26.03 24.78
CA GLN A 372 10.34 -26.02 26.09
C GLN A 372 10.87 -24.61 26.37
N ILE A 373 10.51 -24.05 27.51
CA ILE A 373 11.05 -22.79 27.98
C ILE A 373 12.28 -23.14 28.78
N SER A 374 13.42 -22.59 28.38
CA SER A 374 14.65 -22.78 29.15
C SER A 374 14.54 -22.03 30.47
N ASP A 375 15.14 -22.56 31.54
CA ASP A 375 15.18 -21.89 32.84
C ASP A 375 15.77 -20.47 32.76
N ALA A 376 16.63 -20.22 31.75
CA ALA A 376 17.23 -18.91 31.49
C ALA A 376 16.21 -17.86 30.98
N ASP A 377 15.12 -18.29 30.35
CA ASP A 377 14.10 -17.38 29.79
C ASP A 377 13.02 -17.01 30.81
N ALA A 378 12.82 -17.85 31.82
CA ALA A 378 11.79 -17.70 32.84
C ALA A 378 12.11 -16.56 33.81
N ALA A 379 11.19 -15.62 33.97
CA ALA A 379 11.26 -14.64 35.05
C ALA A 379 11.14 -15.38 36.40
N GLY A 380 12.21 -15.40 37.20
CA GLY A 380 12.31 -16.13 38.48
C GLY A 380 11.43 -15.59 39.64
N GLY A 381 10.21 -15.15 39.37
CA GLY A 381 9.26 -14.61 40.34
C GLY A 381 8.02 -15.50 40.51
N GLY A 382 7.27 -15.30 41.60
CA GLY A 382 6.02 -16.03 41.84
C GLY A 382 4.99 -15.88 40.71
N SER A 383 4.07 -16.83 40.60
CA SER A 383 3.06 -16.87 39.54
C SER A 383 2.22 -15.59 39.48
N LEU A 384 2.28 -14.88 38.34
CA LEU A 384 1.48 -13.67 38.09
C LEU A 384 -0.03 -13.94 38.04
N GLY A 385 -0.42 -15.20 37.81
CA GLY A 385 -1.80 -15.64 37.67
C GLY A 385 -1.94 -16.69 36.60
N ARG A 386 -3.18 -16.89 36.16
CA ARG A 386 -3.51 -17.90 35.15
C ARG A 386 -4.12 -17.26 33.92
N ILE A 387 -3.52 -17.52 32.75
CA ILE A 387 -4.09 -17.10 31.46
C ILE A 387 -4.41 -18.35 30.65
N ALA A 388 -5.69 -18.54 30.29
CA ALA A 388 -6.05 -19.57 29.31
C ALA A 388 -6.07 -18.97 27.90
N LEU A 389 -5.41 -19.65 26.95
CA LEU A 389 -5.42 -19.24 25.55
C LEU A 389 -6.36 -20.12 24.74
N ALA A 390 -7.09 -19.50 23.82
CA ALA A 390 -7.81 -20.20 22.76
C ALA A 390 -7.56 -19.57 21.39
N THR A 391 -7.78 -20.37 20.35
CA THR A 391 -7.79 -19.90 18.97
C THR A 391 -9.05 -20.30 18.25
N PHE A 392 -9.53 -19.43 17.36
CA PHE A 392 -10.68 -19.74 16.52
C PHE A 392 -10.63 -19.07 15.15
N GLY A 393 -11.59 -19.43 14.30
CA GLY A 393 -11.80 -18.84 12.99
C GLY A 393 -13.22 -18.33 12.85
N LEU A 394 -13.39 -17.12 12.33
CA LEU A 394 -14.72 -16.52 12.11
C LEU A 394 -15.65 -17.43 11.29
N GLU A 395 -15.11 -18.09 10.26
CA GLU A 395 -15.89 -18.97 9.37
C GLU A 395 -16.08 -20.38 9.94
N THR A 396 -15.66 -20.63 11.19
CA THR A 396 -15.59 -22.00 11.75
C THR A 396 -15.95 -22.11 13.22
N LEU A 397 -16.07 -20.99 13.95
CA LEU A 397 -16.31 -20.99 15.41
C LEU A 397 -17.74 -21.46 15.73
N ASP A 398 -18.74 -20.81 15.13
CA ASP A 398 -20.15 -21.15 15.27
C ASP A 398 -20.95 -20.84 14.00
N GLY A 399 -22.22 -21.26 13.98
CA GLY A 399 -23.11 -21.14 12.81
C GLY A 399 -23.53 -19.68 12.51
N ASP A 400 -23.66 -18.85 13.53
CA ASP A 400 -24.14 -17.46 13.38
C ASP A 400 -23.04 -16.60 12.76
N LEU A 401 -21.82 -16.66 13.31
CA LEU A 401 -20.66 -15.98 12.74
C LEU A 401 -20.34 -16.48 11.34
N CYS A 402 -20.48 -17.78 11.09
CA CYS A 402 -20.26 -18.35 9.76
C CYS A 402 -21.25 -17.79 8.74
N SER A 403 -22.53 -17.66 9.11
CA SER A 403 -23.57 -17.11 8.23
C SER A 403 -23.28 -15.66 7.89
N LYS A 404 -22.96 -14.83 8.90
CA LYS A 404 -22.59 -13.42 8.69
C LYS A 404 -21.33 -13.26 7.83
N CYS A 405 -20.34 -14.12 8.00
CA CYS A 405 -19.17 -14.13 7.14
C CYS A 405 -19.52 -14.45 5.68
N TYR A 406 -20.45 -15.39 5.44
CA TYR A 406 -20.85 -15.79 4.10
C TYR A 406 -21.70 -14.73 3.38
N GLU A 407 -22.52 -14.01 4.14
CA GLU A 407 -23.35 -12.90 3.63
C GLU A 407 -22.54 -11.63 3.34
N HIS A 408 -21.40 -11.45 4.01
CA HIS A 408 -20.56 -10.26 3.84
C HIS A 408 -19.74 -10.32 2.53
N PRO A 409 -19.75 -9.25 1.70
CA PRO A 409 -18.86 -9.15 0.55
C PRO A 409 -17.40 -9.33 0.95
N GLY A 410 -16.71 -10.31 0.36
CA GLY A 410 -15.32 -10.64 0.72
C GLY A 410 -15.14 -11.67 1.86
N GLY A 411 -16.23 -12.26 2.35
CA GLY A 411 -16.18 -13.39 3.29
C GLY A 411 -15.68 -13.00 4.69
N GLY A 412 -15.27 -14.01 5.48
CA GLY A 412 -14.69 -13.81 6.82
C GLY A 412 -13.31 -13.14 6.81
N ALA A 413 -12.70 -12.96 5.64
CA ALA A 413 -11.50 -12.14 5.49
C ALA A 413 -11.80 -10.64 5.67
N ALA A 414 -12.94 -10.18 5.14
CA ALA A 414 -13.36 -8.78 5.16
C ALA A 414 -14.32 -8.46 6.32
N TYR A 415 -15.09 -9.43 6.78
CA TYR A 415 -16.11 -9.22 7.82
C TYR A 415 -15.53 -8.70 9.15
N ARG A 416 -16.09 -7.63 9.71
CA ARG A 416 -15.67 -7.05 11.00
C ARG A 416 -16.74 -7.30 12.06
N ALA A 417 -16.52 -8.31 12.90
CA ALA A 417 -17.34 -8.55 14.09
C ALA A 417 -16.87 -7.63 15.23
N SER A 418 -17.80 -7.14 16.06
CA SER A 418 -17.46 -6.39 17.27
C SER A 418 -16.91 -7.30 18.37
N ASP A 419 -16.21 -6.75 19.37
CA ASP A 419 -15.69 -7.55 20.49
C ASP A 419 -16.85 -8.20 21.28
N GLU A 420 -18.02 -7.54 21.40
CA GLU A 420 -19.23 -8.09 22.04
C GLU A 420 -19.75 -9.31 21.27
N GLU A 421 -19.89 -9.20 19.95
CA GLU A 421 -20.35 -10.29 19.10
C GLU A 421 -19.40 -11.50 19.17
N LEU A 422 -18.09 -11.25 19.14
CA LEU A 422 -17.10 -12.32 19.28
C LEU A 422 -17.17 -12.98 20.65
N ASN A 423 -17.40 -12.20 21.71
CA ASN A 423 -17.53 -12.74 23.06
C ASN A 423 -18.81 -13.57 23.25
N GLU A 424 -19.93 -13.17 22.63
CA GLU A 424 -21.16 -13.98 22.61
C GLU A 424 -20.92 -15.33 21.93
N ALA A 425 -20.24 -15.34 20.78
CA ALA A 425 -19.86 -16.56 20.07
C ALA A 425 -18.95 -17.47 20.90
N LEU A 426 -17.96 -16.88 21.55
CA LEU A 426 -17.05 -17.58 22.45
C LEU A 426 -17.76 -18.14 23.69
N THR A 427 -18.74 -17.41 24.23
CA THR A 427 -19.59 -17.87 25.34
C THR A 427 -20.42 -19.09 24.94
N ARG A 428 -21.01 -19.11 23.74
CA ARG A 428 -21.71 -20.30 23.19
C ARG A 428 -20.78 -21.52 23.08
N ARG A 429 -19.48 -21.29 22.88
CA ARG A 429 -18.44 -22.33 22.83
C ARG A 429 -17.77 -22.60 24.19
N LYS A 430 -18.33 -22.08 25.27
CA LYS A 430 -17.86 -22.24 26.66
C LYS A 430 -16.44 -21.72 26.90
N PHE A 431 -16.06 -20.66 26.21
CA PHE A 431 -14.77 -19.99 26.36
C PHE A 431 -14.94 -18.46 26.41
N PRO A 432 -15.71 -17.88 27.35
CA PRO A 432 -15.84 -16.42 27.45
C PRO A 432 -14.45 -15.80 27.59
N SER A 433 -14.18 -14.70 26.88
CA SER A 433 -12.83 -14.13 26.79
C SER A 433 -12.80 -12.64 27.08
N GLU A 434 -11.95 -12.25 28.03
CA GLU A 434 -11.72 -10.85 28.39
C GLU A 434 -10.85 -10.13 27.36
N VAL A 435 -10.01 -10.89 26.64
CA VAL A 435 -9.14 -10.35 25.59
C VAL A 435 -9.37 -11.08 24.27
N ILE A 436 -9.67 -10.32 23.22
CA ILE A 436 -9.83 -10.85 21.85
C ILE A 436 -8.84 -10.16 20.91
N LEU A 437 -8.08 -10.97 20.16
CA LEU A 437 -6.98 -10.53 19.29
C LEU A 437 -7.20 -10.98 17.84
N ASP A 438 -7.21 -10.02 16.89
CA ASP A 438 -7.34 -10.29 15.46
C ASP A 438 -5.97 -10.57 14.83
N ALA A 439 -5.75 -11.78 14.31
CA ALA A 439 -4.54 -12.18 13.59
C ALA A 439 -4.73 -12.18 12.05
N ARG A 440 -5.79 -11.57 11.51
CA ARG A 440 -6.01 -11.49 10.04
C ARG A 440 -5.15 -10.44 9.35
N MET A 441 -4.60 -9.49 10.10
CA MET A 441 -3.73 -8.43 9.58
C MET A 441 -2.35 -8.89 9.07
N PHE A 442 -2.10 -10.20 9.13
CA PHE A 442 -0.95 -10.88 8.55
C PHE A 442 -1.39 -11.56 7.23
N PRO A 443 -1.36 -10.87 6.07
CA PRO A 443 -1.43 -11.53 4.78
C PRO A 443 -0.19 -12.43 4.59
N ASP A 444 -0.39 -13.64 4.05
CA ASP A 444 0.72 -14.54 3.70
C ASP A 444 0.67 -14.78 2.18
N PRO A 445 1.61 -14.21 1.40
CA PRO A 445 1.66 -14.41 -0.05
C PRO A 445 1.96 -15.87 -0.43
N ASP A 446 2.63 -16.61 0.45
CA ASP A 446 3.06 -17.98 0.24
C ASP A 446 2.18 -18.99 0.99
N ALA A 447 0.96 -18.59 1.33
CA ALA A 447 0.01 -19.44 2.06
C ALA A 447 -0.25 -20.77 1.34
N GLY A 448 -0.09 -20.81 0.01
CA GLY A 448 -0.25 -21.99 -0.85
C GLY A 448 0.62 -23.18 -0.43
N ASN A 449 1.89 -22.94 -0.12
CA ASN A 449 2.87 -23.99 0.16
C ASN A 449 2.69 -24.63 1.55
N VAL A 450 2.05 -23.91 2.46
CA VAL A 450 1.82 -24.35 3.85
C VAL A 450 0.37 -24.72 4.11
N THR A 451 -0.48 -24.80 3.08
CA THR A 451 -1.91 -25.11 3.21
C THR A 451 -2.20 -26.44 3.87
N ARG A 452 -1.32 -27.44 3.78
CA ARG A 452 -1.48 -28.72 4.49
C ARG A 452 -1.12 -28.63 5.98
N HIS A 453 -0.46 -27.57 6.42
CA HIS A 453 -0.01 -27.44 7.81
C HIS A 453 -0.99 -26.64 8.68
N SER A 454 -0.88 -26.75 10.00
CA SER A 454 -1.49 -25.80 10.93
C SER A 454 -0.47 -24.72 11.31
N GLY A 455 -0.91 -23.66 11.98
CA GLY A 455 -0.03 -22.59 12.47
C GLY A 455 1.05 -23.02 13.46
N ARG A 456 1.13 -24.30 13.84
CA ARG A 456 2.27 -24.86 14.60
C ARG A 456 3.53 -25.02 13.75
N HIS A 457 3.39 -24.99 12.42
CA HIS A 457 4.53 -25.13 11.52
C HIS A 457 5.49 -23.94 11.62
N HIS A 458 6.78 -24.22 11.79
CA HIS A 458 7.81 -23.20 12.05
C HIS A 458 7.84 -22.09 10.98
N MET A 459 7.64 -22.42 9.69
CA MET A 459 7.60 -21.40 8.64
C MET A 459 6.43 -20.42 8.80
N ILE A 460 5.26 -20.87 9.26
CA ILE A 460 4.10 -19.98 9.45
C ILE A 460 4.38 -19.04 10.62
N ILE A 461 4.99 -19.54 11.69
CA ILE A 461 5.38 -18.74 12.87
C ILE A 461 6.43 -17.70 12.47
N THR A 462 7.48 -18.13 11.76
CA THR A 462 8.58 -17.27 11.28
C THR A 462 8.06 -16.16 10.37
N ARG A 463 7.18 -16.48 9.42
CA ARG A 463 6.54 -15.49 8.54
C ARG A 463 5.66 -14.52 9.30
N LEU A 464 4.89 -15.00 10.28
CA LEU A 464 4.05 -14.15 11.11
C LEU A 464 4.88 -13.17 11.93
N PHE A 465 5.98 -13.63 12.53
CA PHE A 465 6.92 -12.79 13.28
C PHE A 465 7.61 -11.73 12.39
N ASN A 466 8.10 -12.13 11.21
CA ASN A 466 8.78 -11.23 10.26
C ASN A 466 7.84 -10.28 9.52
N HIS A 467 6.52 -10.41 9.72
CA HIS A 467 5.57 -9.53 9.07
C HIS A 467 5.66 -8.10 9.64
N ARG A 468 5.65 -7.07 8.79
CA ARG A 468 5.77 -5.65 9.21
C ARG A 468 4.78 -5.21 10.29
N ASN A 469 3.57 -5.79 10.28
CA ASN A 469 2.52 -5.48 11.27
C ASN A 469 2.70 -6.19 12.63
N PHE A 470 3.66 -7.12 12.75
CA PHE A 470 3.81 -7.96 13.93
C PHE A 470 4.10 -7.15 15.19
N LYS A 471 5.04 -6.21 15.14
CA LYS A 471 5.38 -5.33 16.27
C LYS A 471 4.16 -4.56 16.79
N MET A 472 3.45 -3.88 15.88
CA MET A 472 2.23 -3.14 16.23
C MET A 472 1.14 -4.05 16.81
N TRP A 473 0.96 -5.24 16.24
CA TRP A 473 0.00 -6.22 16.76
C TRP A 473 0.38 -6.70 18.17
N LEU A 474 1.65 -7.00 18.40
CA LEU A 474 2.17 -7.47 19.68
C LEU A 474 2.02 -6.40 20.77
N GLU A 475 2.26 -5.13 20.43
CA GLU A 475 2.04 -3.99 21.33
C GLU A 475 0.57 -3.83 21.73
N ARG A 476 -0.36 -3.98 20.78
CA ARG A 476 -1.80 -3.99 21.07
C ARG A 476 -2.19 -5.18 21.94
N ALA A 477 -1.62 -6.36 21.68
CA ALA A 477 -1.85 -7.55 22.49
C ALA A 477 -1.37 -7.34 23.94
N LYS A 478 -0.15 -6.82 24.12
CA LYS A 478 0.42 -6.48 25.43
C LYS A 478 -0.48 -5.55 26.23
N ARG A 479 -0.88 -4.41 25.64
CA ARG A 479 -1.79 -3.46 26.30
C ARG A 479 -3.12 -4.09 26.72
N LYS A 480 -3.76 -4.90 25.86
CA LYS A 480 -5.02 -5.56 26.20
C LYS A 480 -4.83 -6.58 27.34
N ILE A 481 -3.76 -7.37 27.30
CA ILE A 481 -3.44 -8.39 28.32
C ILE A 481 -3.11 -7.73 29.67
N GLU A 482 -2.29 -6.68 29.68
CA GLU A 482 -1.96 -5.94 30.91
C GLU A 482 -3.19 -5.25 31.51
N LYS A 483 -4.07 -4.71 30.67
CA LYS A 483 -5.36 -4.17 31.13
C LYS A 483 -6.20 -5.27 31.79
N ALA A 484 -6.39 -6.41 31.12
CA ALA A 484 -7.15 -7.53 31.68
C ALA A 484 -6.53 -8.09 32.97
N ALA A 485 -5.19 -8.12 33.05
CA ALA A 485 -4.47 -8.53 34.25
C ALA A 485 -4.74 -7.59 35.45
N ARG A 486 -4.75 -6.27 35.21
CA ARG A 486 -5.13 -5.28 36.24
C ARG A 486 -6.59 -5.42 36.65
N ASP A 487 -7.48 -5.60 35.69
CA ASP A 487 -8.93 -5.74 35.92
C ASP A 487 -9.25 -7.05 36.68
N ALA A 488 -8.46 -8.11 36.47
CA ALA A 488 -8.60 -9.41 37.12
C ALA A 488 -7.89 -9.52 38.48
N ALA A 489 -7.05 -8.54 38.85
CA ALA A 489 -6.35 -8.55 40.13
C ALA A 489 -7.35 -8.25 41.27
N PRO A 490 -7.59 -9.19 42.21
CA PRO A 490 -8.42 -8.92 43.38
C PRO A 490 -7.80 -7.84 44.24
N SER A 491 -8.63 -7.00 44.87
CA SER A 491 -8.22 -5.89 45.75
C SER A 491 -7.33 -6.31 46.94
N GLY A 492 -7.17 -7.62 47.19
CA GLY A 492 -6.37 -8.21 48.26
C GLY A 492 -5.05 -8.87 47.82
N GLY A 493 -4.55 -8.63 46.60
CA GLY A 493 -3.23 -9.11 46.17
C GLY A 493 -3.13 -10.59 45.78
N GLY A 494 -4.26 -11.24 45.48
CA GLY A 494 -4.28 -12.58 44.90
C GLY A 494 -3.91 -12.58 43.40
N SER A 495 -3.51 -13.73 42.87
CA SER A 495 -3.22 -13.89 41.44
C SER A 495 -4.53 -13.98 40.64
N GLY A 496 -4.73 -13.10 39.65
CA GLY A 496 -5.91 -13.08 38.80
C GLY A 496 -5.95 -14.20 37.77
N SER A 497 -7.14 -14.48 37.22
CA SER A 497 -7.30 -15.39 36.07
C SER A 497 -8.21 -14.81 35.00
N PHE A 498 -7.82 -14.93 33.74
CA PHE A 498 -8.62 -14.50 32.59
C PHE A 498 -8.26 -15.29 31.32
N ASN A 499 -9.08 -15.15 30.30
CA ASN A 499 -9.01 -15.86 29.04
C ASN A 499 -8.66 -14.91 27.89
N VAL A 500 -7.83 -15.40 26.97
CA VAL A 500 -7.44 -14.67 25.76
C VAL A 500 -7.77 -15.54 24.55
N ALA A 501 -8.50 -14.97 23.59
CA ALA A 501 -8.83 -15.64 22.34
C ALA A 501 -8.20 -14.94 21.14
N VAL A 502 -7.49 -15.71 20.31
CA VAL A 502 -6.87 -15.22 19.08
C VAL A 502 -7.61 -15.77 17.87
N TYR A 503 -7.99 -14.91 16.92
CA TYR A 503 -8.77 -15.35 15.78
C TYR A 503 -8.16 -15.01 14.44
N CYS A 504 -8.52 -15.81 13.43
CA CYS A 504 -8.30 -15.45 12.05
C CYS A 504 -9.53 -15.85 11.22
N ARG A 505 -9.40 -15.94 9.89
CA ARG A 505 -10.51 -16.36 9.02
C ARG A 505 -10.99 -17.79 9.34
N ALA A 506 -10.08 -18.77 9.24
CA ALA A 506 -10.40 -20.20 9.36
C ALA A 506 -9.92 -20.85 10.67
N GLY A 507 -9.24 -20.10 11.55
CA GLY A 507 -8.80 -20.60 12.84
C GLY A 507 -7.72 -21.67 12.79
N LYS A 508 -6.94 -21.72 11.71
CA LYS A 508 -6.01 -22.82 11.40
C LYS A 508 -4.54 -22.40 11.32
N HIS A 509 -4.24 -21.26 10.72
CA HIS A 509 -2.86 -20.79 10.48
C HIS A 509 -2.51 -19.64 11.42
N ARG A 510 -2.90 -18.40 11.07
CA ARG A 510 -2.43 -17.17 11.72
C ARG A 510 -2.76 -17.10 13.21
N SER A 511 -3.99 -17.44 13.59
CA SER A 511 -4.36 -17.46 15.02
C SER A 511 -3.60 -18.51 15.81
N VAL A 512 -3.38 -19.69 15.24
CA VAL A 512 -2.58 -20.76 15.85
C VAL A 512 -1.12 -20.33 16.01
N ALA A 513 -0.49 -19.79 14.96
CA ALA A 513 0.89 -19.31 15.01
C ALA A 513 1.07 -18.16 16.03
N ALA A 514 0.17 -17.18 16.02
CA ALA A 514 0.16 -16.09 16.99
C ALA A 514 0.00 -16.61 18.43
N SER A 515 -0.85 -17.63 18.66
CA SER A 515 -1.02 -18.24 19.98
C SER A 515 0.20 -19.00 20.47
N VAL A 516 0.99 -19.62 19.57
CA VAL A 516 2.25 -20.29 19.95
C VAL A 516 3.25 -19.26 20.46
N ILE A 517 3.38 -18.12 19.77
CA ILE A 517 4.25 -17.01 20.21
C ILE A 517 3.78 -16.46 21.56
N LEU A 518 2.48 -16.15 21.70
CA LEU A 518 1.94 -15.63 22.96
C LEU A 518 2.07 -16.62 24.11
N HIS A 519 1.86 -17.92 23.87
CA HIS A 519 2.00 -18.96 24.90
C HIS A 519 3.42 -19.01 25.46
N TYR A 520 4.43 -18.96 24.57
CA TYR A 520 5.83 -18.89 24.97
C TYR A 520 6.12 -17.63 25.79
N ILE A 521 5.71 -16.46 25.29
CA ILE A 521 5.92 -15.17 25.96
C ILE A 521 5.28 -15.19 27.36
N LEU A 522 4.00 -15.56 27.46
CA LEU A 522 3.27 -15.50 28.73
C LEU A 522 3.86 -16.45 29.78
N LYS A 523 4.21 -17.67 29.39
CA LYS A 523 4.90 -18.58 30.31
C LYS A 523 6.27 -18.04 30.74
N ALA A 524 7.05 -17.45 29.82
CA ALA A 524 8.36 -16.86 30.14
C ALA A 524 8.23 -15.63 31.07
N GLU A 525 7.13 -14.89 30.97
CA GLU A 525 6.77 -13.79 31.87
C GLU A 525 6.23 -14.27 33.23
N GLY A 526 6.12 -15.58 33.48
CA GLY A 526 5.71 -16.13 34.77
C GLY A 526 4.20 -16.35 34.93
N TRP A 527 3.44 -16.33 33.84
CA TRP A 527 2.03 -16.72 33.87
C TRP A 527 1.87 -18.24 33.83
N THR A 528 0.94 -18.76 34.63
CA THR A 528 0.46 -20.13 34.46
C THR A 528 -0.40 -20.17 33.20
N CYS A 529 0.13 -20.74 32.11
CA CYS A 529 -0.57 -20.83 30.84
C CYS A 529 -0.79 -22.30 30.44
N PRO A 530 -2.02 -22.83 30.61
CA PRO A 530 -2.38 -24.16 30.14
C PRO A 530 -2.23 -24.32 28.63
N ASP A 531 -2.42 -25.54 28.14
CA ASP A 531 -2.42 -25.81 26.70
C ASP A 531 -3.47 -24.98 25.96
N VAL A 532 -3.09 -24.49 24.77
CA VAL A 532 -3.94 -23.64 23.94
C VAL A 532 -5.13 -24.45 23.40
N GLN A 533 -6.35 -23.95 23.60
CA GLN A 533 -7.56 -24.57 23.07
C GLN A 533 -7.83 -24.13 21.62
N HIS A 534 -7.89 -25.08 20.69
CA HIS A 534 -8.20 -24.76 19.28
C HIS A 534 -9.68 -25.00 18.98
N LEU A 535 -10.53 -23.98 19.19
CA LEU A 535 -11.99 -24.10 19.09
C LEU A 535 -12.49 -24.47 17.67
N SER A 536 -11.69 -24.17 16.64
CA SER A 536 -11.95 -24.51 15.23
C SER A 536 -11.35 -25.85 14.80
N TYR A 537 -10.71 -26.60 15.70
CA TYR A 537 -9.94 -27.81 15.38
C TYR A 537 -10.72 -28.85 14.57
N GLU A 538 -11.96 -29.11 14.97
CA GLU A 538 -12.85 -30.09 14.31
C GLU A 538 -13.22 -29.71 12.88
N ARG A 539 -13.12 -28.42 12.53
CA ARG A 539 -13.40 -27.89 11.20
C ARG A 539 -12.17 -27.81 10.31
N TRP A 540 -10.98 -28.08 10.83
CA TRP A 540 -9.78 -28.14 9.98
C TRP A 540 -9.91 -29.30 8.98
N GLY A 541 -9.73 -28.99 7.69
CA GLY A 541 -9.87 -29.96 6.62
C GLY A 541 -9.03 -31.22 6.82
N ARG A 542 -9.48 -32.35 6.24
CA ARG A 542 -8.83 -33.67 6.41
C ARG A 542 -7.36 -33.70 5.99
N ASN A 543 -6.97 -32.84 5.04
CA ASN A 543 -5.60 -32.72 4.55
C ASN A 543 -4.71 -31.82 5.44
N CYS A 544 -5.26 -31.27 6.53
CA CYS A 544 -4.47 -30.57 7.54
C CYS A 544 -3.68 -31.59 8.36
N CYS A 545 -2.37 -31.39 8.52
CA CYS A 545 -1.53 -32.23 9.35
C CYS A 545 -1.91 -32.15 10.84
N LYS A 546 -2.69 -31.13 11.25
CA LYS A 546 -3.12 -30.93 12.64
C LYS A 546 -1.94 -30.86 13.63
N GLY A 547 -0.77 -30.43 13.15
CA GLY A 547 0.46 -30.39 13.93
C GLY A 547 1.14 -31.75 14.14
N GLN A 548 0.67 -32.82 13.48
CA GLN A 548 1.16 -34.19 13.67
C GLN A 548 2.15 -34.65 12.60
N CYS A 549 2.47 -33.82 11.61
CA CYS A 549 3.53 -34.16 10.65
C CYS A 549 4.92 -33.91 11.26
N LYS A 550 5.93 -34.63 10.76
CA LYS A 550 7.32 -34.51 11.21
C LYS A 550 7.79 -33.05 11.31
N GLU A 551 7.56 -32.23 10.30
CA GLU A 551 7.95 -30.81 10.27
C GLU A 551 7.29 -29.95 11.37
N CYS A 552 6.13 -30.36 11.88
CA CYS A 552 5.46 -29.67 13.00
C CYS A 552 5.88 -30.22 14.37
N LEU A 553 6.29 -31.49 14.42
CA LEU A 553 6.72 -32.18 15.65
C LEU A 553 8.18 -31.90 15.98
N GLU A 554 9.01 -31.80 14.95
CA GLU A 554 10.46 -31.60 15.01
C GLU A 554 10.81 -30.31 14.27
N PRO A 555 10.39 -29.13 14.79
CA PRO A 555 10.75 -27.86 14.18
C PRO A 555 12.27 -27.62 14.28
N PRO A 556 12.87 -26.88 13.34
CA PRO A 556 14.27 -26.50 13.42
C PRO A 556 14.54 -25.53 14.58
N ASP A 557 15.79 -25.46 15.04
CA ASP A 557 16.24 -24.59 16.13
C ASP A 557 15.96 -23.10 15.88
N GLU A 558 15.88 -22.69 14.62
CA GLU A 558 15.49 -21.34 14.20
C GLU A 558 14.16 -20.90 14.83
N LEU A 559 13.22 -21.84 15.04
CA LEU A 559 11.94 -21.52 15.70
C LEU A 559 12.16 -20.99 17.12
N GLN A 560 13.10 -21.56 17.88
CA GLN A 560 13.41 -21.11 19.23
C GLN A 560 14.01 -19.71 19.24
N GLU A 561 14.88 -19.40 18.28
CA GLU A 561 15.42 -18.04 18.12
C GLU A 561 14.35 -17.00 17.77
N ILE A 562 13.37 -17.38 16.95
CA ILE A 562 12.21 -16.52 16.65
C ILE A 562 11.37 -16.27 17.91
N LEU A 563 11.12 -17.31 18.71
CA LEU A 563 10.35 -17.19 19.96
C LEU A 563 11.08 -16.31 21.01
N ARG A 564 12.40 -16.50 21.18
CA ARG A 564 13.23 -15.62 22.03
C ARG A 564 13.24 -14.18 21.51
N SER A 565 13.29 -13.98 20.21
CA SER A 565 13.23 -12.65 19.59
C SER A 565 11.88 -11.98 19.84
N ALA A 566 10.78 -12.73 19.77
CA ALA A 566 9.45 -12.23 20.11
C ALA A 566 9.34 -11.86 21.59
N LEU A 567 9.95 -12.63 22.50
CA LEU A 567 10.02 -12.31 23.93
C LEU A 567 10.85 -11.04 24.20
N ARG A 568 12.01 -10.89 23.55
CA ARG A 568 12.80 -9.63 23.64
C ARG A 568 11.97 -8.43 23.19
N LEU A 569 11.34 -8.55 22.01
CA LEU A 569 10.46 -7.50 21.50
C LEU A 569 9.32 -7.19 22.48
N TRP A 570 8.69 -8.21 23.07
CA TRP A 570 7.65 -8.03 24.08
C TRP A 570 8.12 -7.21 25.29
N ARG A 571 9.32 -7.50 25.81
CA ARG A 571 9.91 -6.81 26.96
C ARG A 571 10.31 -5.36 26.63
N ASP A 572 10.71 -5.09 25.40
CA ASP A 572 11.09 -3.75 24.93
C ASP A 572 9.89 -2.81 24.67
N LEU A 573 8.68 -3.37 24.50
CA LEU A 573 7.46 -2.57 24.32
C LEU A 573 7.08 -1.88 25.64
N ARG A 574 6.78 -0.57 25.56
CA ARG A 574 6.44 0.28 26.70
C ARG A 574 4.98 0.21 27.10
#